data_AF-A0A817LGU4-F1
#
_entry.id   AF-A0A817LGU4-F1
#
_cell.length_a   1.000
_cell.length_b   1.000
_cell.length_c   1.000
_cell.angle_alpha   90.00
_cell.angle_beta   90.00
_cell.angle_gamma   90.00
#
_symmetry.space_group_name_H-M   'P 1'
#
loop_
_entity.id
_entity.type
_entity.pdbx_description
1 polymer ?
#
loop_
_entity_poly.entity_id
_entity_poly.type
_entity_poly.pdbx_seq_one_letter_code
_entity_poly.pdbx_strand_id
1 'polypeptide(L)'
;MPENTNRNPGPGFDSMAEMVRWFNYWLNDNNRNNEILNEPDITLFIRTNLTAGNYRYESQWPISRQRIRRMYMSKGRILTEQAISATENELVNNNLDTFEYRPWISFEGGLWLGGLTGDQRTFDEDCLVHQTDPIHERIEIVGFVNVSLQV
;
A
#
# COMPACT_ATOMS: atom_id res chain seq x y z
N MET A 1 -5.71 -0.95 -22.33
CA MET A 1 -7.01 -0.91 -21.61
C MET A 1 -7.17 -2.20 -20.84
N PRO A 2 -7.78 -2.20 -19.64
CA PRO A 2 -7.90 -3.39 -18.81
C PRO A 2 -8.57 -4.55 -19.55
N GLU A 3 -8.03 -5.74 -19.32
CA GLU A 3 -8.46 -6.97 -19.98
C GLU A 3 -9.77 -7.42 -19.32
N ASN A 4 -10.82 -7.73 -20.10
CA ASN A 4 -12.11 -8.20 -19.57
C ASN A 4 -12.06 -9.66 -19.07
N THR A 5 -10.86 -10.17 -18.76
CA THR A 5 -10.62 -11.50 -18.22
C THR A 5 -10.62 -11.45 -16.69
N ASN A 6 -11.42 -12.30 -16.06
CA ASN A 6 -11.40 -12.49 -14.62
C ASN A 6 -10.02 -13.00 -14.17
N ARG A 7 -9.25 -12.15 -13.48
CA ARG A 7 -8.01 -12.50 -12.77
C ARG A 7 -8.19 -12.28 -11.27
N ASN A 8 -7.29 -12.82 -10.45
CA ASN A 8 -7.33 -12.65 -9.00
C ASN A 8 -5.99 -12.10 -8.49
N PRO A 9 -5.92 -10.84 -7.98
CA PRO A 9 -7.01 -9.88 -7.94
C PRO A 9 -7.41 -9.39 -9.35
N GLY A 10 -8.68 -9.01 -9.52
CA GLY A 10 -9.24 -8.64 -10.82
C GLY A 10 -10.03 -7.34 -10.84
N PRO A 11 -10.29 -6.75 -12.02
CA PRO A 11 -9.98 -7.28 -13.37
C PRO A 11 -8.47 -7.31 -13.71
N GLY A 12 -8.07 -8.10 -14.72
CA GLY A 12 -6.67 -8.21 -15.14
C GLY A 12 -6.16 -7.02 -15.96
N PHE A 13 -4.84 -6.87 -16.02
CA PHE A 13 -4.16 -5.89 -16.87
C PHE A 13 -3.42 -6.61 -18.00
N ASP A 14 -3.74 -6.28 -19.25
CA ASP A 14 -2.99 -6.74 -20.42
C ASP A 14 -1.74 -5.87 -20.61
N SER A 15 -0.69 -6.19 -19.85
CA SER A 15 0.58 -5.48 -19.95
C SER A 15 1.24 -5.63 -21.32
N MET A 16 1.00 -6.74 -22.02
CA MET A 16 1.59 -7.00 -23.33
C MET A 16 0.98 -6.08 -24.39
N ALA A 17 -0.34 -5.96 -24.44
CA ALA A 17 -1.00 -5.03 -25.36
C ALA A 17 -0.58 -3.58 -25.09
N GLU A 18 -0.50 -3.17 -23.82
CA GLU A 18 -0.04 -1.82 -23.46
C GLU A 18 1.41 -1.56 -23.90
N MET A 19 2.31 -2.51 -23.68
CA MET A 19 3.69 -2.41 -24.17
C MET A 19 3.75 -2.29 -25.70
N VAL A 20 2.96 -3.08 -26.44
CA VAL A 20 2.91 -2.98 -27.91
C VAL A 20 2.44 -1.60 -28.34
N ARG A 21 1.37 -1.05 -27.75
CA ARG A 21 0.87 0.30 -28.08
C ARG A 21 1.95 1.37 -27.85
N TRP A 22 2.65 1.29 -26.71
CA TRP A 22 3.75 2.19 -26.36
C TRP A 22 4.91 2.11 -27.36
N PHE A 23 5.41 0.91 -27.63
CA PHE A 23 6.50 0.74 -28.59
C PHE A 23 6.10 1.15 -30.01
N ASN A 24 4.86 0.89 -30.41
CA ASN A 24 4.37 1.27 -31.73
C ASN A 24 4.31 2.80 -31.90
N TYR A 25 4.10 3.57 -30.83
CA TYR A 25 4.20 5.04 -30.90
C TYR A 25 5.63 5.51 -31.18
N TRP A 26 6.60 4.94 -30.46
CA TRP A 26 8.00 5.41 -30.47
C TRP A 26 8.88 4.80 -31.55
N LEU A 27 8.63 3.54 -31.92
CA LEU A 27 9.49 2.74 -32.80
C LEU A 27 8.94 2.56 -34.21
N ASN A 28 7.67 2.90 -34.45
CA ASN A 28 7.07 2.82 -35.78
C ASN A 28 6.72 4.22 -36.30
N ASP A 29 7.53 4.72 -37.24
CA ASP A 29 7.34 6.05 -37.83
C ASP A 29 5.97 6.22 -38.50
N ASN A 30 5.34 5.12 -38.93
CA ASN A 30 4.00 5.14 -39.54
C ASN A 30 2.85 5.21 -38.52
N ASN A 31 3.12 5.22 -37.21
CA ASN A 31 2.09 5.14 -36.18
C ASN A 31 2.27 6.11 -35.01
N ARG A 32 2.86 7.29 -35.29
CA ARG A 32 3.00 8.40 -34.33
C ARG A 32 1.70 9.17 -34.04
N ASN A 33 0.57 8.68 -34.55
CA ASN A 33 -0.77 9.25 -34.35
C ASN A 33 -1.65 8.38 -33.43
N ASN A 34 -1.09 7.35 -32.80
CA ASN A 34 -1.85 6.62 -31.80
C ASN A 34 -2.11 7.52 -30.57
N GLU A 35 -3.26 7.34 -29.91
CA GLU A 35 -3.75 8.25 -28.87
C GLU A 35 -3.01 8.12 -27.53
N ILE A 36 -1.88 7.40 -27.46
CA ILE A 36 -1.23 7.05 -26.19
C ILE A 36 -0.76 8.27 -25.39
N LEU A 37 -0.41 9.37 -26.06
CA LEU A 37 -0.05 10.62 -25.39
C LEU A 37 -1.26 11.41 -24.87
N ASN A 38 -2.47 11.05 -25.28
CA ASN A 38 -3.72 11.66 -24.78
C ASN A 38 -4.28 10.88 -23.57
N GLU A 39 -3.70 9.72 -23.25
CA GLU A 39 -4.12 8.89 -22.13
C GLU A 39 -3.44 9.35 -20.82
N PRO A 40 -4.01 9.02 -19.66
CA PRO A 40 -3.40 9.36 -18.38
C PRO A 40 -2.07 8.62 -18.14
N ASP A 41 -1.09 9.34 -17.60
CA ASP A 41 0.27 8.83 -17.37
C ASP A 41 0.33 7.61 -16.44
N ILE A 42 -0.61 7.50 -15.49
CA ILE A 42 -0.60 6.47 -14.46
C ILE A 42 -1.93 5.75 -14.37
N THR A 43 -1.85 4.43 -14.37
CA THR A 43 -2.97 3.52 -14.11
C THR A 43 -2.74 2.78 -12.79
N LEU A 44 -3.62 3.00 -11.82
CA LEU A 44 -3.58 2.36 -10.50
C LEU A 44 -4.65 1.29 -10.39
N PHE A 45 -4.33 0.15 -9.79
CA PHE A 45 -5.33 -0.84 -9.39
C PHE A 45 -5.72 -0.61 -7.93
N ILE A 46 -6.89 -0.01 -7.69
CA ILE A 46 -7.40 0.30 -6.35
C ILE A 46 -8.15 -0.91 -5.82
N ARG A 47 -7.55 -1.61 -4.86
CA ARG A 47 -8.15 -2.77 -4.19
C ARG A 47 -9.34 -2.36 -3.34
N THR A 48 -10.43 -3.11 -3.44
CA THR A 48 -11.59 -3.02 -2.53
C THR A 48 -11.61 -4.16 -1.51
N ASN A 49 -10.93 -5.27 -1.81
CA ASN A 49 -10.66 -6.37 -0.89
C ASN A 49 -9.39 -7.12 -1.34
N LEU A 50 -9.21 -8.38 -0.91
CA LEU A 50 -8.06 -9.20 -1.29
C LEU A 50 -8.09 -9.63 -2.77
N THR A 51 -9.26 -9.82 -3.36
CA THR A 51 -9.43 -10.44 -4.68
C THR A 51 -10.02 -9.50 -5.74
N ALA A 52 -10.47 -8.31 -5.35
CA ALA A 52 -11.17 -7.38 -6.21
C ALA A 52 -10.65 -5.95 -6.07
N GLY A 53 -10.80 -5.20 -7.14
CA GLY A 53 -10.47 -3.80 -7.22
C GLY A 53 -10.97 -3.18 -8.51
N ASN A 54 -10.61 -1.92 -8.74
CA ASN A 54 -10.93 -1.21 -9.97
C ASN A 54 -9.70 -0.41 -10.42
N TYR A 55 -9.52 -0.31 -11.73
CA TYR A 55 -8.52 0.59 -12.29
C TYR A 55 -8.96 2.04 -12.15
N ARG A 56 -8.03 2.90 -11.74
CA ARG A 56 -8.21 4.35 -11.70
C ARG A 56 -7.02 5.02 -12.37
N TYR A 57 -7.32 6.06 -13.12
CA TYR A 57 -6.32 6.83 -13.84
C TYR A 57 -5.94 8.08 -13.05
N GLU A 58 -4.65 8.42 -13.08
CA GLU A 58 -4.08 9.60 -12.43
C GLU A 58 -3.12 10.29 -13.40
N SER A 59 -3.04 11.61 -13.31
CA SER A 59 -2.15 12.42 -14.16
C SER A 59 -0.75 12.58 -13.58
N GLN A 60 -0.50 12.14 -12.35
CA GLN A 60 0.81 12.25 -11.70
C GLN A 60 0.95 11.29 -10.52
N TRP A 61 2.19 10.92 -10.22
CA TRP A 61 2.57 10.14 -9.05
C TRP A 61 3.68 10.87 -8.30
N PRO A 62 3.52 11.15 -6.99
CA PRO A 62 2.35 10.87 -6.15
C PRO A 62 1.09 11.66 -6.55
N ILE A 63 -0.09 11.13 -6.21
CA ILE A 63 -1.37 11.76 -6.58
C ILE A 63 -1.51 13.13 -5.90
N SER A 64 -1.95 14.15 -6.64
CA SER A 64 -2.00 15.55 -6.15
C SER A 64 -2.91 15.75 -4.94
N ARG A 65 -4.00 14.98 -4.87
CA ARG A 65 -5.00 15.06 -3.80
C ARG A 65 -4.67 14.21 -2.56
N GLN A 66 -3.51 13.57 -2.50
CA GLN A 66 -3.14 12.78 -1.32
C GLN A 66 -3.03 13.68 -0.08
N ARG A 67 -3.45 13.13 1.07
CA ARG A 67 -3.24 13.76 2.38
C ARG A 67 -2.39 12.82 3.21
N ILE A 68 -1.31 13.35 3.80
CA ILE A 68 -0.49 12.59 4.74
C ILE A 68 -1.28 12.48 6.05
N ARG A 69 -1.65 11.25 6.41
CA ARG A 69 -2.23 10.92 7.71
C ARG A 69 -1.16 10.26 8.57
N ARG A 70 -0.77 10.92 9.66
CA ARG A 70 0.25 10.40 10.57
C ARG A 70 -0.44 9.70 11.75
N MET A 71 0.00 8.48 12.01
CA MET A 71 -0.43 7.68 13.16
C MET A 71 0.76 7.51 14.10
N TYR A 72 0.55 7.81 15.38
CA TYR A 72 1.51 7.66 16.46
C TYR A 72 1.19 6.37 17.23
N MET A 73 2.24 5.65 17.64
CA MET A 73 2.09 4.52 18.54
C MET A 73 1.87 5.02 19.97
N SER A 74 0.85 4.48 20.64
CA SER A 74 0.52 4.79 22.02
C SER A 74 0.47 3.56 22.91
N LYS A 75 0.44 3.81 24.22
CA LYS A 75 0.26 2.78 25.25
C LYS A 75 -0.92 1.87 24.92
N GLY A 76 -0.75 0.58 25.20
CA GLY A 76 -1.75 -0.45 24.90
C GLY A 76 -1.73 -0.91 23.44
N ARG A 77 -0.67 -0.57 22.69
CA ARG A 77 -0.49 -0.91 21.27
C ARG A 77 -1.59 -0.37 20.37
N ILE A 78 -1.96 0.88 20.62
CA ILE A 78 -2.98 1.60 19.85
C ILE A 78 -2.28 2.60 18.93
N LEU A 79 -2.85 2.81 17.73
CA LEU A 79 -2.45 3.85 16.80
C LEU A 79 -3.41 5.04 16.90
N THR A 80 -2.87 6.24 17.12
CA THR A 80 -3.67 7.47 17.28
C THR A 80 -3.14 8.59 16.38
N GLU A 81 -3.98 9.55 16.02
CA GLU A 81 -3.53 10.74 15.25
C GLU A 81 -2.91 11.83 16.13
N GLN A 82 -3.14 11.75 17.43
CA GLN A 82 -2.65 12.72 18.39
C GLN A 82 -1.26 12.32 18.84
N ALA A 83 -0.29 13.21 18.63
CA ALA A 83 1.02 13.04 19.19
C ALA A 83 0.91 12.98 20.72
N ILE A 84 1.54 11.98 21.32
CA ILE A 84 1.63 11.90 22.77
C ILE A 84 2.64 12.95 23.21
N SER A 85 2.17 14.00 23.88
CA SER A 85 3.04 14.96 24.56
C SER A 85 3.56 14.32 25.85
N ALA A 86 4.46 13.36 25.72
CA ALA A 86 5.20 12.84 26.86
C ALA A 86 6.54 13.58 26.94
N THR A 87 6.90 14.01 28.15
CA THR A 87 8.27 14.48 28.41
C THR A 87 9.25 13.30 28.23
N GLU A 88 10.52 13.56 27.91
CA GLU A 88 11.53 12.48 27.70
C GLU A 88 11.55 11.47 28.86
N ASN A 89 11.36 11.92 30.10
CA ASN A 89 11.31 11.05 31.29
C ASN A 89 10.03 10.19 31.40
N GLU A 90 8.92 10.61 30.79
CA GLU A 90 7.66 9.84 30.75
C GLU A 90 7.67 8.80 29.63
N LEU A 91 8.37 9.07 28.53
CA LEU A 91 8.59 8.11 27.44
C LEU A 91 9.40 6.91 27.92
N VAL A 92 10.48 7.15 28.67
CA VAL A 92 11.41 6.10 29.15
C VAL A 92 10.77 5.16 30.18
N ASN A 93 9.86 5.65 31.03
CA ASN A 93 9.36 4.85 32.15
C ASN A 93 8.02 4.14 31.91
N ASN A 94 7.22 4.51 30.89
CA ASN A 94 5.85 3.98 30.74
C ASN A 94 5.34 3.76 29.31
N ASN A 95 6.13 4.07 28.27
CA ASN A 95 5.67 4.00 26.87
C ASN A 95 6.64 3.24 25.94
N LEU A 96 7.53 2.41 26.49
CA LEU A 96 8.39 1.53 25.70
C LEU A 96 7.72 0.17 25.51
N ASP A 97 7.50 -0.23 24.26
CA ASP A 97 7.17 -1.60 23.92
C ASP A 97 8.45 -2.43 23.77
N THR A 98 8.49 -3.60 24.40
CA THR A 98 9.61 -4.55 24.30
C THR A 98 9.11 -5.89 23.82
N PHE A 99 9.94 -6.58 23.03
CA PHE A 99 9.67 -7.95 22.60
C PHE A 99 10.99 -8.73 22.53
N GLU A 100 10.89 -10.05 22.67
CA GLU A 100 12.03 -10.95 22.47
C GLU A 100 12.22 -11.21 20.98
N TYR A 101 13.36 -10.77 20.41
CA TYR A 101 13.69 -11.09 19.02
C TYR A 101 14.12 -12.57 18.89
N ARG A 102 13.37 -13.32 18.08
CA ARG A 102 13.64 -14.74 17.78
C ARG A 102 14.03 -14.91 16.30
N PRO A 103 15.31 -15.17 15.99
CA PRO A 103 15.79 -15.14 14.60
C PRO A 103 15.25 -16.26 13.70
N TRP A 104 14.69 -17.32 14.28
CA TRP A 104 14.07 -18.44 13.53
C TRP A 104 12.58 -18.22 13.24
N ILE A 105 11.96 -17.18 13.80
CA ILE A 105 10.57 -16.82 13.53
C ILE A 105 10.56 -15.79 12.40
N SER A 106 9.73 -16.03 11.39
CA SER A 106 9.54 -15.14 10.25
C SER A 106 8.05 -14.84 10.07
N PHE A 107 7.71 -13.97 9.12
CA PHE A 107 6.33 -13.64 8.77
C PHE A 107 6.08 -13.92 7.29
N GLU A 108 4.81 -14.09 6.91
CA GLU A 108 4.45 -14.27 5.51
C GLU A 108 4.48 -12.92 4.77
N GLY A 109 5.44 -12.77 3.85
CA GLY A 109 5.56 -11.57 2.99
C GLY A 109 4.80 -11.63 1.66
N GLY A 110 4.02 -12.69 1.42
CA GLY A 110 3.44 -12.99 0.11
C GLY A 110 4.48 -13.52 -0.88
N LEU A 111 4.01 -14.14 -1.98
CA LEU A 111 4.87 -14.85 -2.94
C LEU A 111 5.80 -13.93 -3.76
N TRP A 112 5.46 -12.65 -3.93
CA TRP A 112 6.21 -11.63 -4.67
C TRP A 112 5.89 -10.26 -4.04
N LEU A 113 6.78 -9.27 -4.11
CA LEU A 113 6.60 -7.92 -3.52
C LEU A 113 5.22 -7.33 -3.86
N GLY A 114 4.25 -7.45 -2.95
CA GLY A 114 2.85 -7.04 -3.14
C GLY A 114 1.81 -8.15 -3.34
N GLY A 115 2.21 -9.41 -3.26
CA GLY A 115 1.33 -10.58 -3.26
C GLY A 115 0.43 -10.61 -2.02
N LEU A 116 -0.72 -11.28 -2.16
CA LEU A 116 -1.63 -11.46 -1.03
C LEU A 116 -0.93 -12.30 0.05
N THR A 117 -0.97 -11.81 1.28
CA THR A 117 -0.59 -12.57 2.46
C THR A 117 -1.80 -13.36 2.95
N GLY A 118 -1.53 -14.52 3.56
CA GLY A 118 -2.55 -15.25 4.29
C GLY A 118 -2.99 -14.48 5.53
N ASP A 119 -3.84 -15.12 6.32
CA ASP A 119 -4.18 -14.63 7.64
C ASP A 119 -2.93 -14.54 8.53
N GLN A 120 -2.62 -13.32 9.02
CA GLN A 120 -1.41 -13.08 9.80
C GLN A 120 -1.57 -13.36 11.30
N ARG A 121 -2.77 -13.77 11.77
CA ARG A 121 -3.03 -14.04 13.20
C ARG A 121 -2.06 -15.03 13.83
N THR A 122 -1.50 -15.95 13.06
CA THR A 122 -0.51 -16.93 13.53
C THR A 122 0.80 -16.30 13.99
N PHE A 123 1.08 -15.04 13.64
CA PHE A 123 2.30 -14.32 14.01
C PHE A 123 2.09 -13.30 15.13
N ASP A 124 0.86 -13.07 15.58
CA ASP A 124 0.53 -12.02 16.56
C ASP A 124 1.24 -12.25 17.92
N GLU A 125 1.49 -13.50 18.29
CA GLU A 125 2.15 -13.87 19.55
C GLU A 125 3.64 -13.52 19.57
N ASP A 126 4.29 -13.50 18.39
CA ASP A 126 5.73 -13.25 18.24
C ASP A 126 6.03 -11.84 17.67
N CYS A 127 5.01 -10.98 17.54
CA CYS A 127 5.13 -9.63 16.96
C CYS A 127 4.59 -8.53 17.89
N LEU A 128 5.14 -7.31 17.74
CA LEU A 128 4.49 -6.11 18.26
C LEU A 128 3.42 -5.64 17.27
N VAL A 129 2.15 -5.82 17.64
CA VAL A 129 0.99 -5.46 16.81
C VAL A 129 0.35 -4.19 17.35
N HIS A 130 0.35 -3.11 16.55
CA HIS A 130 -0.38 -1.88 16.84
C HIS A 130 -1.59 -1.72 15.93
N GLN A 131 -2.73 -1.32 16.49
CA GLN A 131 -3.99 -1.22 15.76
C GLN A 131 -4.73 0.09 16.04
N THR A 132 -5.56 0.54 15.11
CA THR A 132 -6.52 1.62 15.34
C THR A 132 -7.78 1.08 16.02
N ASP A 133 -8.63 1.98 16.49
CA ASP A 133 -10.03 1.64 16.72
C ASP A 133 -10.70 1.16 15.41
N PRO A 134 -11.83 0.41 15.51
CA PRO A 134 -12.59 0.00 14.35
C PRO A 134 -12.90 1.17 13.42
N ILE A 135 -12.60 0.99 12.14
CA ILE A 135 -12.80 2.01 11.13
C ILE A 135 -14.27 2.03 10.72
N HIS A 136 -14.94 3.17 10.90
CA HIS A 136 -16.36 3.34 10.59
C HIS A 136 -16.64 3.94 9.21
N GLU A 137 -15.60 4.41 8.51
CA GLU A 137 -15.70 5.01 7.18
C GLU A 137 -14.66 4.43 6.22
N ARG A 138 -14.94 4.45 4.91
CA ARG A 138 -13.96 3.93 3.95
C ARG A 138 -12.73 4.84 3.91
N ILE A 139 -11.57 4.25 4.21
CA ILE A 139 -10.28 4.90 4.02
C ILE A 139 -9.59 4.29 2.81
N GLU A 140 -9.08 5.13 1.93
CA GLU A 140 -8.26 4.72 0.80
C GLU A 140 -6.80 5.14 1.07
N ILE A 141 -5.87 4.18 0.94
CA ILE A 141 -4.44 4.41 1.14
C ILE A 141 -3.74 4.22 -0.20
N VAL A 142 -3.28 5.33 -0.79
CA VAL A 142 -2.56 5.35 -2.07
C VAL A 142 -1.34 6.25 -1.92
N GLY A 143 -0.17 5.73 -2.25
CA GLY A 143 1.09 6.45 -2.19
C GLY A 143 2.16 5.67 -1.45
N PHE A 144 3.16 6.40 -0.95
CA PHE A 144 4.24 5.82 -0.17
C PHE A 144 3.91 5.79 1.31
N VAL A 145 4.15 4.65 1.95
CA VAL A 145 4.06 4.49 3.39
C VAL A 145 5.45 4.66 4.00
N ASN A 146 5.55 5.39 5.10
CA ASN A 146 6.79 5.57 5.85
C ASN A 146 6.52 5.29 7.32
N VAL A 147 7.50 4.68 7.98
CA VAL A 147 7.52 4.48 9.43
C VAL A 147 8.80 5.10 9.99
N SER A 148 8.67 5.80 11.10
CA SER A 148 9.79 6.33 11.87
C SER A 148 9.69 5.78 13.29
N LEU A 149 10.73 5.07 13.73
CA LEU A 149 10.80 4.43 15.03
C LEU A 149 11.97 5.01 15.82
N GLN A 150 11.79 5.12 17.12
CA GLN A 150 12.89 5.27 18.07
C GLN A 150 13.11 3.89 18.69
N VAL A 151 14.26 3.29 18.41
CA VAL A 151 14.64 1.91 18.80
C VAL A 151 15.99 1.89 19.50
#